data_AF-A0A8J6YRK7-F1
#
_entry.id   AF-A0A8J6YRK7-F1
#
_cell.length_a   1.000
_cell.length_b   1.000
_cell.length_c   1.000
_cell.angle_alpha   90.00
_cell.angle_beta   90.00
_cell.angle_gamma   90.00
#
_symmetry.space_group_name_H-M   'P 1'
#
loop_
_entity.id
_entity.type
_entity.pdbx_description
1 polymer ?
#
loop_
_entity_poly.entity_id
_entity_poly.type
_entity_poly.pdbx_seq_one_letter_code
_entity_poly.pdbx_strand_id
1 'polypeptide(L)'
;MITKLLNEMYRENIQIIEKEGKTKLIYELGALNIEMKKRILDNKTELLKRIRENATARKAGLLVYNHGEFYEYQYGKRAFLYIERQSDGTVNVWRENYLPDHNDPYKVKVVAKGVSFERGLKEAEGFIRWLGRERNGKYAIKRR
;
A
#
# COMPACT_ATOMS: atom_id res chain seq x y z
N MET A 1 -5.49 11.22 10.86
CA MET A 1 -5.37 10.00 10.02
C MET A 1 -5.92 8.80 10.78
N ILE A 2 -6.63 7.89 10.12
CA ILE A 2 -7.24 6.70 10.74
C ILE A 2 -6.20 5.68 11.26
N THR A 3 -4.93 5.87 10.95
CA THR A 3 -3.78 5.05 11.35
C THR A 3 -3.71 4.79 12.85
N LYS A 4 -3.99 5.80 13.70
CA LYS A 4 -4.01 5.61 15.15
C LYS A 4 -5.07 4.60 15.58
N LEU A 5 -6.26 4.68 14.99
CA LEU A 5 -7.34 3.73 15.26
C LEU A 5 -6.99 2.33 14.73
N LEU A 6 -6.37 2.22 13.55
CA LEU A 6 -5.92 0.95 13.01
C LEU A 6 -4.84 0.27 13.88
N ASN A 7 -3.88 1.04 14.40
CA ASN A 7 -2.86 0.56 15.33
C ASN A 7 -3.49 0.07 16.64
N GLU A 8 -4.46 0.82 17.17
CA GLU A 8 -5.19 0.40 18.37
C GLU A 8 -5.99 -0.88 18.13
N MET A 9 -6.75 -0.95 17.03
CA MET A 9 -7.47 -2.16 16.63
C MET A 9 -6.53 -3.36 16.51
N TYR A 10 -5.35 -3.17 15.92
CA TYR A 10 -4.35 -4.23 15.80
C TYR A 10 -3.87 -4.74 17.17
N ARG A 11 -3.57 -3.84 18.12
CA ARG A 11 -3.16 -4.20 19.48
C ARG A 11 -4.23 -4.97 20.25
N GLU A 12 -5.49 -4.61 20.05
CA GLU A 12 -6.66 -5.24 20.69
C GLU A 12 -7.17 -6.48 19.92
N ASN A 13 -6.42 -6.97 18.92
CA ASN A 13 -6.82 -8.08 18.04
C ASN A 13 -8.20 -7.90 17.37
N ILE A 14 -8.57 -6.65 17.08
CA ILE A 14 -9.79 -6.29 16.38
C ILE A 14 -9.49 -6.20 14.88
N GLN A 15 -10.23 -6.96 14.07
CA GLN A 15 -10.06 -7.00 12.63
C GLN A 15 -11.36 -6.73 11.90
N ILE A 16 -11.27 -6.01 10.79
CA ILE A 16 -12.37 -5.87 9.84
C ILE A 16 -12.07 -6.75 8.63
N ILE A 17 -12.97 -7.67 8.32
CA ILE A 17 -12.89 -8.51 7.13
C ILE A 17 -14.08 -8.29 6.21
N GLU A 18 -13.88 -8.53 4.92
CA GLU A 18 -14.95 -8.55 3.92
C GLU A 18 -15.16 -10.01 3.49
N LYS A 19 -16.34 -10.58 3.79
CA LYS A 19 -16.71 -11.95 3.47
C LYS A 19 -18.10 -11.96 2.83
N GLU A 20 -18.24 -12.57 1.65
CA GLU A 20 -19.52 -12.68 0.92
C GLU A 20 -20.20 -11.32 0.68
N GLY A 21 -19.41 -10.29 0.37
CA GLY A 21 -19.92 -8.92 0.17
C GLY A 21 -20.38 -8.22 1.45
N LYS A 22 -20.18 -8.82 2.63
CA LYS A 22 -20.50 -8.22 3.93
C LYS A 22 -19.23 -7.91 4.71
N THR A 23 -19.21 -6.75 5.33
CA THR A 23 -18.19 -6.40 6.34
C THR A 23 -18.51 -7.09 7.65
N LYS A 24 -17.53 -7.80 8.22
CA LYS A 24 -17.61 -8.37 9.57
C LYS A 24 -16.48 -7.82 10.43
N LEU A 25 -16.78 -7.56 11.70
CA LEU A 25 -15.80 -7.23 12.72
C LEU A 25 -15.50 -8.51 13.50
N ILE A 26 -14.22 -8.88 13.59
CA ILE A 26 -13.72 -10.02 14.36
C ILE A 26 -12.97 -9.46 15.55
N TYR A 27 -13.31 -9.93 16.74
CA TYR A 27 -12.70 -9.51 18.00
C TYR A 27 -12.98 -10.55 19.09
N GLU A 28 -12.14 -10.59 20.12
CA GLU A 28 -12.35 -11.41 21.31
C GLU A 28 -13.41 -10.78 22.24
N LEU A 29 -14.13 -11.63 22.99
CA LEU A 29 -15.14 -11.15 23.94
C LEU A 29 -14.50 -10.21 24.97
N GLY A 30 -15.00 -8.99 25.08
CA GLY A 30 -14.46 -7.96 25.98
C GLY A 30 -13.48 -6.97 25.34
N ALA A 31 -12.88 -7.28 24.17
CA ALA A 31 -11.96 -6.38 23.49
C ALA A 31 -12.67 -5.14 22.90
N LEU A 32 -13.94 -5.28 22.49
CA LEU A 32 -14.71 -4.21 21.88
C LEU A 32 -15.52 -3.43 22.92
N ASN A 33 -14.88 -2.47 23.59
CA ASN A 33 -15.60 -1.53 24.45
C ASN A 33 -16.47 -0.54 23.65
N ILE A 34 -17.38 0.16 24.34
CA ILE A 34 -18.37 1.06 23.72
C ILE A 34 -17.69 2.20 22.94
N GLU A 35 -16.60 2.74 23.48
CA GLU A 35 -15.85 3.84 22.86
C GLU A 35 -15.16 3.41 21.56
N MET A 36 -14.46 2.28 21.58
CA MET A 36 -13.81 1.67 20.41
C MET A 36 -14.84 1.38 19.32
N LYS A 37 -15.99 0.79 19.70
CA LYS A 37 -17.10 0.54 18.77
C LYS A 37 -17.58 1.82 18.12
N LYS A 38 -17.79 2.89 18.89
CA LYS A 38 -18.20 4.19 18.36
C LYS A 38 -17.17 4.73 17.37
N ARG A 39 -15.89 4.74 17.73
CA ARG A 39 -14.80 5.24 16.86
C ARG A 39 -14.69 4.45 15.55
N ILE A 40 -14.85 3.13 15.59
CA ILE A 40 -14.89 2.29 14.38
C ILE A 40 -16.09 2.65 13.51
N LEU A 41 -17.28 2.86 14.09
CA LEU A 41 -18.48 3.25 13.35
C LEU A 41 -18.33 4.63 12.71
N ASP A 42 -17.83 5.61 13.46
CA ASP A 42 -17.62 6.98 12.98
C ASP A 42 -16.61 7.04 11.81
N ASN A 43 -15.66 6.09 11.76
CA ASN A 43 -14.63 6.01 10.72
C ASN A 43 -14.87 4.88 9.70
N LYS A 44 -16.04 4.23 9.71
CA LYS A 44 -16.31 3.00 8.96
C LYS A 44 -15.96 3.11 7.48
N THR A 45 -16.40 4.18 6.82
CA THR A 45 -16.18 4.38 5.39
C THR A 45 -14.69 4.47 5.05
N GLU A 46 -13.93 5.23 5.83
CA GLU A 46 -12.49 5.43 5.61
C GLU A 46 -11.69 4.16 5.95
N LEU A 47 -12.07 3.43 7.01
CA LEU A 47 -11.48 2.12 7.34
C LEU A 47 -11.68 1.12 6.19
N LEU A 48 -12.91 1.02 5.67
CA LEU A 48 -13.20 0.12 4.56
C LEU A 48 -12.48 0.52 3.28
N LYS A 49 -12.42 1.82 2.99
CA LYS A 49 -11.64 2.34 1.87
C LYS A 49 -10.18 1.89 2.02
N ARG A 50 -9.55 2.12 3.18
CA ARG A 50 -8.16 1.73 3.44
C ARG A 50 -7.91 0.23 3.29
N ILE A 51 -8.82 -0.60 3.80
CA ILE A 51 -8.71 -2.06 3.69
C ILE A 51 -8.74 -2.49 2.23
N ARG A 52 -9.63 -1.91 1.42
CA ARG A 52 -9.73 -2.19 -0.02
C ARG A 52 -8.51 -1.70 -0.78
N GLU A 53 -8.04 -0.48 -0.50
CA GLU A 53 -6.80 0.06 -1.06
C GLU A 53 -5.61 -0.86 -0.78
N ASN A 54 -5.46 -1.32 0.47
CA ASN A 54 -4.42 -2.26 0.87
C ASN A 54 -4.55 -3.62 0.16
N ALA A 55 -5.78 -4.12 -0.01
CA ALA A 55 -6.02 -5.36 -0.75
C ALA A 55 -5.62 -5.21 -2.23
N THR A 56 -5.96 -4.09 -2.88
CA THR A 56 -5.59 -3.82 -4.28
C THR A 56 -4.08 -3.65 -4.43
N ALA A 57 -3.41 -2.94 -3.52
CA ALA A 57 -1.96 -2.82 -3.51
C ALA A 57 -1.26 -4.19 -3.40
N ARG A 58 -1.73 -5.07 -2.50
CA ARG A 58 -1.20 -6.44 -2.38
C ARG A 58 -1.41 -7.25 -3.65
N LYS A 59 -2.56 -7.12 -4.31
CA LYS A 59 -2.82 -7.78 -5.61
C LYS A 59 -1.84 -7.31 -6.69
N ALA A 60 -1.42 -6.05 -6.64
CA ALA A 60 -0.39 -5.49 -7.52
C ALA A 60 1.05 -5.88 -7.10
N GLY A 61 1.21 -6.70 -6.05
CA GLY A 61 2.50 -7.19 -5.57
C GLY A 61 3.21 -6.25 -4.59
N LEU A 62 2.57 -5.16 -4.14
CA LEU A 62 3.15 -4.28 -3.15
C LEU A 62 3.05 -4.87 -1.74
N LEU A 63 4.13 -4.73 -0.97
CA LEU A 63 4.12 -4.85 0.48
C LEU A 63 3.38 -3.64 1.08
N VAL A 64 2.63 -3.89 2.15
CA VAL A 64 1.83 -2.87 2.85
C VAL A 64 2.34 -2.71 4.26
N TYR A 65 2.80 -1.51 4.60
CA TYR A 65 3.34 -1.17 5.91
C TYR A 65 2.41 -0.22 6.66
N ASN A 66 2.46 -0.29 8.00
CA ASN A 66 1.74 0.58 8.91
C ASN A 66 0.26 0.79 8.50
N HIS A 67 -0.44 -0.31 8.21
CA HIS A 67 -1.82 -0.31 7.74
C HIS A 67 -2.12 0.55 6.50
N GLY A 68 -1.14 0.73 5.60
CA GLY A 68 -1.32 1.43 4.32
C GLY A 68 -0.96 2.91 4.36
N GLU A 69 -0.08 3.29 5.29
CA GLU A 69 0.61 4.58 5.21
C GLU A 69 1.76 4.52 4.21
N PHE A 70 2.37 3.35 4.06
CA PHE A 70 3.51 3.14 3.18
C PHE A 70 3.40 1.81 2.44
N TYR A 71 3.79 1.81 1.18
CA TYR A 71 3.77 0.64 0.30
C TYR A 71 5.09 0.53 -0.44
N GLU A 72 5.56 -0.70 -0.64
CA GLU A 72 6.84 -0.97 -1.30
C GLU A 72 6.68 -2.06 -2.36
N TYR A 73 7.38 -1.89 -3.48
CA TYR A 73 7.62 -2.94 -4.45
C TYR A 73 9.10 -3.01 -4.79
N GLN A 74 9.74 -4.13 -4.45
CA GLN A 74 11.12 -4.39 -4.83
C GLN A 74 11.16 -4.98 -6.24
N TYR A 75 11.64 -4.19 -7.20
CA TYR A 75 11.78 -4.63 -8.59
C TYR A 75 13.21 -5.07 -8.93
N GLY A 76 14.18 -4.92 -8.04
CA GLY A 76 15.52 -5.46 -8.19
C GLY A 76 16.23 -5.48 -6.85
N LYS A 77 17.41 -6.14 -6.76
CA LYS A 77 18.14 -6.37 -5.50
C LYS A 77 18.31 -5.12 -4.63
N ARG A 78 18.34 -3.93 -5.24
CA ARG A 78 18.51 -2.62 -4.60
C ARG A 78 17.68 -1.53 -5.27
N ALA A 79 16.51 -1.91 -5.77
CA ALA A 79 15.69 -1.04 -6.60
C ALA A 79 14.23 -1.17 -6.19
N PHE A 80 13.66 -0.06 -5.74
CA PHE A 80 12.39 -0.04 -5.02
C PHE A 80 11.47 1.03 -5.59
N LEU A 81 10.18 0.72 -5.58
CA LEU A 81 9.08 1.63 -5.89
C LEU A 81 8.26 1.80 -4.62
N TYR A 82 7.95 3.03 -4.29
CA TYR A 82 7.24 3.39 -3.07
C TYR A 82 5.97 4.15 -3.36
N ILE A 83 4.98 3.95 -2.50
CA ILE A 83 3.80 4.81 -2.38
C ILE A 83 3.72 5.22 -0.91
N GLU A 84 3.62 6.50 -0.62
CA GLU A 84 3.47 7.01 0.74
C GLU A 84 2.30 7.97 0.82
N ARG A 85 1.48 7.77 1.85
CA ARG A 85 0.35 8.62 2.15
C ARG A 85 0.77 9.86 2.93
N GLN A 86 0.24 10.99 2.51
CA GLN A 86 0.43 12.28 3.13
C GLN A 86 -0.73 12.57 4.10
N SER A 87 -0.54 13.56 4.98
CA SER A 87 -1.52 13.90 6.02
C SER A 87 -2.87 14.38 5.48
N ASP A 88 -2.89 14.90 4.25
CA ASP A 88 -4.10 15.36 3.54
C ASP A 88 -4.84 14.21 2.82
N GLY A 89 -4.35 12.97 2.93
CA GLY A 89 -4.92 11.78 2.30
C GLY A 89 -4.48 11.55 0.86
N THR A 90 -3.68 12.45 0.28
CA THR A 90 -3.01 12.23 -1.00
C THR A 90 -1.83 11.27 -0.85
N VAL A 91 -1.27 10.82 -1.97
CA VAL A 91 -0.08 9.98 -2.00
C VAL A 91 1.00 10.54 -2.91
N ASN A 92 2.23 10.23 -2.56
CA ASN A 92 3.40 10.38 -3.41
C ASN A 92 3.84 9.00 -3.89
N VAL A 93 4.31 8.92 -5.13
CA VAL A 93 4.86 7.72 -5.75
C VAL A 93 6.24 8.05 -6.27
N TRP A 94 7.23 7.28 -5.87
CA TRP A 94 8.60 7.48 -6.34
C TRP A 94 9.34 6.15 -6.36
N ARG A 95 10.50 6.16 -7.00
CA ARG A 95 11.38 5.02 -7.04
C ARG A 95 12.78 5.41 -6.65
N GLU A 96 13.48 4.46 -6.06
CA GLU A 96 14.81 4.64 -5.53
C GLU A 96 15.70 3.48 -5.97
N ASN A 97 16.97 3.79 -6.22
CA ASN A 97 17.98 2.80 -6.51
C ASN A 97 19.17 3.07 -5.60
N TYR A 98 19.72 1.99 -5.05
CA TYR A 98 20.78 2.01 -4.07
C TYR A 98 22.02 1.30 -4.62
N LEU A 99 23.20 1.82 -4.28
CA LEU A 99 24.46 1.13 -4.55
C LEU A 99 24.69 0.00 -3.53
N PRO A 100 25.54 -1.00 -3.84
CA PRO A 100 26.11 -1.90 -2.85
C PRO A 100 26.63 -1.13 -1.63
N ASP A 101 26.29 -1.60 -0.43
CA ASP A 101 26.80 -1.10 0.86
C ASP A 101 26.55 0.38 1.19
N HIS A 102 25.67 1.04 0.43
CA HIS A 102 25.16 2.37 0.74
C HIS A 102 23.71 2.31 1.23
N ASN A 103 23.42 3.09 2.27
CA ASN A 103 22.08 3.25 2.83
C ASN A 103 21.30 4.40 2.17
N ASP A 104 21.96 5.25 1.39
CA ASP A 104 21.32 6.35 0.68
C ASP A 104 21.08 5.99 -0.80
N PRO A 105 19.95 6.43 -1.38
CA PRO A 105 19.68 6.18 -2.78
C PRO A 105 20.56 7.07 -3.67
N TYR A 106 21.31 6.46 -4.58
CA TYR A 106 22.08 7.22 -5.58
C TYR A 106 21.17 7.81 -6.67
N LYS A 107 19.93 7.31 -6.80
CA LYS A 107 18.94 7.81 -7.76
C LYS A 107 17.53 7.71 -7.23
N VAL A 108 16.90 8.87 -7.09
CA VAL A 108 15.47 9.03 -6.78
C VAL A 108 14.73 9.58 -8.00
N LYS A 109 13.57 9.03 -8.34
CA LYS A 109 12.68 9.60 -9.36
C LYS A 109 11.25 9.61 -8.86
N VAL A 110 10.67 10.79 -8.77
CA VAL A 110 9.24 10.97 -8.51
C VAL A 110 8.44 10.56 -9.75
N VAL A 111 7.43 9.72 -9.54
CA VAL A 111 6.49 9.23 -10.56
C VAL A 111 5.20 10.04 -10.49
N ALA A 112 4.69 10.30 -9.28
CA ALA A 112 3.54 11.14 -9.02
C ALA A 112 3.66 11.81 -7.65
N LYS A 113 3.08 12.99 -7.48
CA LYS A 113 3.12 13.76 -6.23
C LYS A 113 1.76 14.36 -5.91
N GLY A 114 1.29 14.24 -4.67
CA GLY A 114 0.04 14.84 -4.20
C GLY A 114 -1.19 14.36 -4.96
N VAL A 115 -1.24 13.07 -5.35
CA VAL A 115 -2.36 12.50 -6.12
C VAL A 115 -3.27 11.64 -5.25
N SER A 116 -4.47 11.29 -5.73
CA SER A 116 -5.28 10.29 -5.02
C SER A 116 -4.58 8.93 -4.99
N PHE A 117 -4.92 8.09 -4.02
CA PHE A 117 -4.36 6.74 -3.91
C PHE A 117 -4.59 5.93 -5.18
N GLU A 118 -5.79 5.97 -5.76
CA GLU A 118 -6.14 5.22 -6.97
C GLU A 118 -5.26 5.64 -8.15
N ARG A 119 -5.00 6.95 -8.30
CA ARG A 119 -4.10 7.45 -9.33
C ARG A 119 -2.66 7.03 -9.06
N GLY A 120 -2.18 7.17 -7.82
CA GLY A 120 -0.84 6.76 -7.42
C GLY A 120 -0.59 5.27 -7.68
N LEU A 121 -1.54 4.41 -7.29
CA LEU A 121 -1.46 2.98 -7.54
C LEU A 121 -1.45 2.65 -9.04
N LYS A 122 -2.26 3.34 -9.84
CA LYS A 122 -2.28 3.16 -11.30
C LYS A 122 -0.92 3.50 -11.94
N GLU A 123 -0.26 4.57 -11.51
CA GLU A 123 1.08 4.94 -11.97
C GLU A 123 2.12 3.88 -11.57
N ALA A 124 2.05 3.41 -10.32
CA ALA A 124 2.91 2.34 -9.82
C ALA A 124 2.75 1.04 -10.63
N GLU A 125 1.51 0.59 -10.85
CA GLU A 125 1.23 -0.57 -11.70
C GLU A 125 1.68 -0.37 -13.15
N GLY A 126 1.54 0.85 -13.69
CA GLY A 126 2.04 1.20 -15.01
C GLY A 126 3.53 0.94 -15.14
N PHE A 127 4.30 1.39 -14.15
CA PHE A 127 5.73 1.14 -14.07
C PHE A 127 6.06 -0.36 -13.92
N ILE A 128 5.36 -1.08 -13.03
CA ILE A 128 5.55 -2.52 -12.82
C ILE A 128 5.28 -3.32 -14.11
N ARG A 129 4.19 -2.99 -14.84
CA ARG A 129 3.87 -3.61 -16.13
C ARG A 129 4.93 -3.31 -17.19
N TRP A 130 5.41 -2.06 -17.25
CA TRP A 130 6.47 -1.68 -18.18
C TRP A 130 7.76 -2.48 -17.91
N LEU A 131 8.17 -2.63 -16.65
CA LEU A 131 9.30 -3.48 -16.26
C LEU A 131 9.11 -4.95 -16.68
N GLY A 132 7.92 -5.50 -16.50
CA GLY A 132 7.60 -6.87 -16.92
C GLY A 132 7.69 -7.06 -18.44
N ARG A 133 7.21 -6.09 -19.22
CA ARG A 133 7.34 -6.10 -20.69
C ARG A 133 8.78 -6.02 -21.14
N GLU A 134 9.61 -5.17 -20.54
CA GLU A 134 11.03 -5.10 -20.89
C GLU A 134 11.77 -6.41 -20.58
N ARG A 135 11.43 -7.08 -19.47
CA ARG A 135 12.02 -8.37 -19.11
C ARG A 135 11.64 -9.47 -20.10
N ASN A 136 10.38 -9.50 -20.53
CA ASN A 136 9.89 -10.49 -21.49
C ASN A 136 10.32 -10.16 -22.93
N GLY A 137 10.58 -8.89 -23.24
CA GLY A 137 11.07 -8.43 -24.56
C GLY A 137 12.58 -8.57 -24.75
N LYS A 138 13.37 -8.66 -23.68
CA LYS A 138 14.85 -8.78 -23.74
C LYS A 138 15.37 -10.18 -24.16
N TYR A 139 14.49 -11.16 -24.35
CA TYR A 139 14.82 -12.44 -25.00
C TYR A 139 14.21 -12.60 -26.40
N ALA A 140 13.60 -11.57 -26.97
CA ALA A 140 13.27 -11.54 -28.40
C ALA A 140 14.51 -11.10 -29.19
N ILE A 141 15.58 -11.90 -29.16
CA ILE A 141 16.64 -11.81 -30.16
C ILE A 141 15.96 -12.13 -31.49
N LYS A 142 15.75 -11.10 -32.32
CA LYS A 142 15.48 -11.31 -33.76
C LYS A 142 16.70 -12.06 -34.31
N ARG A 143 16.57 -13.39 -34.43
CA ARG A 143 17.43 -14.17 -35.31
C ARG A 143 17.20 -13.61 -36.72
N ARG A 144 18.14 -12.81 -37.20
CA ARG A 144 18.33 -12.57 -38.62
C ARG A 144 18.95 -13.81 -39.23
#